data_AF-A0A482D762-F1
#
_entry.id   AF-A0A482D762-F1
#
_cell.length_a   1.000
_cell.length_b   1.000
_cell.length_c   1.000
_cell.angle_alpha   90.00
_cell.angle_beta   90.00
_cell.angle_gamma   90.00
#
_symmetry.space_group_name_H-M   'P 1'
#
loop_
_entity.id
_entity.type
_entity.pdbx_description
1 polymer ?
#
loop_
_entity_poly.entity_id
_entity_poly.type
_entity_poly.pdbx_seq_one_letter_code
_entity_poly.pdbx_strand_id
1 'polypeptide(L)' 'MYEGNRFNSPLVKLKNTSPLVWAIILLALAGLFALIPLQFFKILTIPPLLLGGLLFYQAVFKNKY' A
#
# COMPACT_ATOMS: atom_id res chain seq x y z
N MET A 1 -0.81 -37.31 -4.65
CA MET A 1 -0.17 -36.03 -5.06
C MET A 1 -1.07 -34.87 -4.62
N TYR A 2 -0.88 -34.36 -3.40
CA TYR A 2 -1.66 -33.23 -2.84
C TYR A 2 -0.75 -32.02 -2.58
N GLU A 3 0.05 -31.63 -3.57
CA GLU A 3 1.05 -30.54 -3.42
C GLU A 3 0.63 -29.21 -4.08
N GLY A 4 -0.54 -29.14 -4.72
CA GLY A 4 -0.95 -27.97 -5.51
C GLY A 4 -1.53 -26.77 -4.73
N ASN A 5 -1.93 -26.91 -3.46
CA ASN A 5 -2.77 -25.91 -2.79
C ASN A 5 -2.08 -25.04 -1.72
N ARG A 6 -0.78 -25.21 -1.45
CA ARG A 6 -0.07 -24.36 -0.45
C ARG A 6 0.20 -22.93 -0.92
N PHE A 7 0.07 -22.64 -2.22
CA PHE A 7 0.33 -21.32 -2.79
C PHE A 7 -0.93 -20.46 -3.01
N ASN A 8 -2.13 -21.02 -2.80
CA ASN A 8 -3.39 -20.29 -2.93
C ASN A 8 -3.91 -19.69 -1.62
N SER A 9 -3.10 -19.74 -0.56
CA SER A 9 -3.47 -19.11 0.71
C SER A 9 -3.47 -17.58 0.54
N PRO A 10 -4.54 -16.86 0.95
CA PRO A 10 -4.63 -15.41 0.81
C PRO A 10 -3.44 -14.69 1.47
N LEU A 11 -2.81 -15.31 2.47
CA LEU A 11 -1.58 -14.84 3.12
C LEU A 11 -0.36 -14.82 2.18
N VAL A 12 -0.22 -15.80 1.28
CA VAL A 12 0.88 -15.86 0.30
C VAL A 12 0.66 -14.83 -0.81
N LYS A 13 -0.60 -14.63 -1.22
CA LYS A 13 -0.98 -13.55 -2.15
C LYS A 13 -0.69 -12.18 -1.55
N LEU A 14 -1.01 -11.96 -0.26
CA LEU A 14 -0.68 -10.72 0.45
C LEU A 14 0.82 -10.43 0.52
N LYS A 15 1.63 -11.49 0.73
CA LYS A 15 3.10 -11.39 0.78
C LYS A 15 3.71 -11.05 -0.59
N ASN A 16 3.11 -11.52 -1.68
CA ASN A 16 3.52 -11.21 -3.04
C ASN A 16 2.82 -9.97 -3.64
N THR A 17 1.94 -9.31 -2.89
CA THR A 17 1.31 -8.06 -3.32
C THR A 17 2.40 -7.02 -3.56
N SER A 18 2.55 -6.60 -4.81
CA SER A 18 3.55 -5.62 -5.22
C SER A 18 3.47 -4.36 -4.32
N PRO A 19 4.60 -3.78 -3.89
CA PRO A 19 4.64 -2.55 -3.08
C PRO A 19 3.85 -1.40 -3.71
N LEU A 20 3.63 -1.45 -5.03
CA LEU A 20 2.80 -0.52 -5.79
C LEU A 20 1.32 -0.57 -5.38
N VAL A 21 0.78 -1.76 -5.12
CA VAL A 21 -0.61 -1.94 -4.66
C VAL A 21 -0.78 -1.37 -3.25
N TRP A 22 0.19 -1.60 -2.37
CA TRP A 22 0.21 -1.00 -1.04
C TRP A 22 0.31 0.52 -1.07
N ALA A 23 1.11 1.08 -1.99
CA ALA A 23 1.20 2.52 -2.20
C ALA A 23 -0.16 3.12 -2.61
N ILE A 24 -0.87 2.48 -3.55
CA ILE A 24 -2.20 2.91 -3.99
C ILE A 24 -3.21 2.87 -2.83
N ILE A 25 -3.21 1.79 -2.04
CA ILE A 25 -4.10 1.65 -0.88
C ILE A 25 -3.82 2.74 0.17
N LEU A 26 -2.54 3.02 0.45
CA LEU A 26 -2.14 4.07 1.40
C LEU A 26 -2.56 5.46 0.93
N LEU A 27 -2.39 5.76 -0.36
CA LEU A 27 -2.84 7.03 -0.96
C LEU A 27 -4.36 7.16 -0.95
N ALA A 28 -5.09 6.08 -1.24
CA ALA A 28 -6.55 6.06 -1.18
C ALA A 28 -7.07 6.32 0.24
N LEU A 29 -6.48 5.66 1.25
CA LEU A 29 -6.78 5.91 2.66
C LEU A 29 -6.44 7.35 3.06
N ALA A 30 -5.31 7.88 2.60
CA ALA A 30 -4.94 9.27 2.86
C ALA A 30 -5.97 10.26 2.28
N GLY A 31 -6.44 10.03 1.06
CA GLY A 31 -7.50 10.84 0.46
C GLY A 31 -8.82 10.76 1.23
N LEU A 32 -9.19 9.57 1.71
CA LEU A 32 -10.39 9.35 2.50
C LEU A 32 -10.35 10.07 3.84
N PHE A 33 -9.23 10.01 4.54
CA PHE A 33 -9.04 10.74 5.80
C PHE A 33 -8.99 12.26 5.59
N ALA A 34 -8.52 12.75 4.44
CA ALA A 34 -8.51 14.18 4.11
C ALA A 34 -9.91 14.78 3.89
N LEU A 35 -10.88 13.95 3.49
CA LEU A 35 -12.29 14.37 3.34
C LEU A 35 -12.99 14.63 4.68
N ILE A 36 -12.44 14.10 5.78
CA ILE A 36 -13.03 14.26 7.12
C ILE A 36 -12.62 15.63 7.67
N PRO A 37 -13.57 16.52 8.03
CA PRO A 37 -13.29 17.88 8.50
C PRO A 37 -12.79 17.92 9.97
N LEU A 38 -11.95 16.97 10.38
CA LEU A 38 -11.32 16.89 11.69
C LEU A 38 -9.80 17.08 11.55
N GLN A 39 -9.23 17.97 12.35
CA GLN A 39 -7.79 18.27 12.35
C GLN A 39 -6.92 17.05 12.69
N PHE A 40 -7.43 16.14 13.52
CA PHE A 40 -6.78 14.86 13.86
C PHE A 40 -6.52 14.00 12.62
N PHE A 41 -7.50 13.88 11.72
CA PHE A 41 -7.37 13.07 10.50
C PHE A 41 -6.39 13.70 9.50
N LYS A 42 -6.26 15.04 9.48
CA LYS A 42 -5.25 15.74 8.67
C LYS A 42 -3.81 15.47 9.11
N ILE A 43 -3.59 15.19 10.39
CA ILE A 43 -2.26 14.78 10.88
C ILE A 43 -2.05 13.29 10.58
N LEU A 44 -3.10 12.48 10.73
CA LEU A 44 -3.06 11.04 10.48
C LEU A 44 -2.89 10.69 8.98
N THR A 45 -3.21 11.60 8.07
CA THR A 45 -2.95 11.44 6.62
C THR A 45 -1.49 11.62 6.23
N ILE A 46 -0.67 12.32 7.03
CA ILE A 46 0.72 12.62 6.71
C ILE A 46 1.58 11.34 6.61
N PRO A 47 1.55 10.40 7.57
CA PRO A 47 2.33 9.17 7.46
C PRO A 47 1.94 8.30 6.24
N PRO A 48 0.65 8.04 5.95
CA PRO A 48 0.23 7.34 4.73
C PRO A 48 0.66 8.02 3.43
N LEU A 49 0.64 9.37 3.39
CA LEU A 49 1.12 10.14 2.23
C LEU A 49 2.63 9.99 2.03
N LEU A 50 3.42 10.10 3.09
CA LEU A 50 4.87 9.94 3.04
C LEU A 50 5.26 8.51 2.66
N LEU A 51 4.68 7.51 3.31
CA LEU A 51 4.96 6.09 3.04
C LEU A 51 4.46 5.66 1.66
N GLY A 52 3.25 6.09 1.28
CA GLY A 52 2.68 5.84 -0.05
C GLY A 52 3.52 6.47 -1.15
N GLY A 53 3.92 7.74 -0.98
CA GLY A 53 4.81 8.44 -1.92
C GLY A 53 6.19 7.80 -2.04
N LEU A 54 6.78 7.35 -0.92
CA LEU A 54 8.09 6.68 -0.92
C LEU A 54 8.02 5.31 -1.62
N LEU A 55 6.97 4.53 -1.35
CA LEU A 55 6.75 3.24 -2.02
C LEU A 55 6.46 3.43 -3.51
N PHE A 56 5.71 4.47 -3.87
CA PHE A 56 5.46 4.84 -5.27
C PHE A 56 6.74 5.25 -5.97
N TYR A 57 7.58 6.07 -5.34
CA TYR A 57 8.90 6.44 -5.85
C TYR A 57 9.78 5.21 -6.06
N GLN A 58 9.85 4.28 -5.11
CA GLN A 58 10.58 3.02 -5.29
C GLN A 58 9.99 2.18 -6.44
N ALA A 59 8.67 2.06 -6.52
CA ALA A 59 8.02 1.29 -7.57
C ALA A 59 8.28 1.86 -8.98
N VAL A 60 8.32 3.19 -9.13
CA VAL A 60 8.51 3.88 -10.41
C VAL A 60 10.00 4.00 -10.78
N PHE A 61 10.88 4.33 -9.83
CA PHE A 61 12.29 4.63 -10.09
C PHE A 61 13.25 3.48 -9.74
N LYS A 62 12.96 2.69 -8.71
CA LYS A 62 13.84 1.58 -8.28
C LYS A 62 13.64 0.32 -9.12
N ASN A 63 12.48 0.16 -9.77
CA ASN A 63 12.25 -0.94 -10.72
C ASN A 63 12.91 -0.71 -12.10
N LYS A 64 13.73 0.34 -12.22
CA LYS A 64 14.48 0.71 -13.43
C LYS A 64 15.98 0.38 -13.35
N TYR A 65 16.47 -0.17 -12.24
CA TYR A 65 17.86 -0.61 -12.04
C TYR A 65 17.91 -2.03 -11.51
#